data_AF-A0A1B6KY67-F1
#
_entry.id   AF-A0A1B6KY67-F1
#
_cell.length_a   1.000
_cell.length_b   1.000
_cell.length_c   1.000
_cell.angle_alpha   90.00
_cell.angle_beta   90.00
_cell.angle_gamma   90.00
#
_symmetry.space_group_name_H-M   'P 1'
#
loop_
_entity.id
_entity.type
_entity.pdbx_description
1 polymer ?
#
loop_
_entity_poly.entity_id
_entity_poly.type
_entity_poly.pdbx_seq_one_letter_code
_entity_poly.pdbx_strand_id
1 'polypeptide(L)'
;MFTFTPCTLLVVAVILENAGLFLAYSLFGNSFVANGVYAGYNNVNNPSYTMNSNSYWTDGHCVQDIRVGGRGVSDSFRLPCDRISNMNTLTTDTAMMVGDPSSFCLFSDTPSTLVVVEDGECTMRTYTTNTDGETTIDSYPLTDDECSKVLQRIADEQEKNQKYWKDWSENFFNTLRRAFPPGFPFNR
;
A
#
# COMPACT_ATOMS: atom_id res chain seq x y z
N MET A 1 -38.30 15.39 -15.13
CA MET A 1 -37.43 16.30 -14.35
C MET A 1 -36.71 15.42 -13.35
N PHE A 2 -35.49 14.99 -13.65
CA PHE A 2 -34.74 14.06 -12.79
C PHE A 2 -33.75 14.86 -11.94
N THR A 3 -34.04 14.92 -10.65
CA THR A 3 -33.19 15.49 -9.61
C THR A 3 -32.02 14.54 -9.38
N PHE A 4 -30.81 14.93 -9.80
CA PHE A 4 -29.58 14.24 -9.42
C PHE A 4 -29.25 14.60 -7.97
N THR A 5 -29.27 13.61 -7.07
CA THR A 5 -28.78 13.73 -5.69
C THR A 5 -27.24 13.76 -5.65
N PRO A 6 -26.61 14.35 -4.62
CA PRO A 6 -25.17 14.62 -4.54
C PRO A 6 -24.26 13.39 -4.34
N CYS A 7 -24.75 12.18 -4.59
CA CYS A 7 -24.03 10.92 -4.32
C CYS A 7 -22.92 10.59 -5.33
N THR A 8 -22.60 11.50 -6.25
CA THR A 8 -21.56 11.33 -7.26
C THR A 8 -20.39 12.28 -7.02
N LEU A 9 -20.09 12.56 -5.74
CA LEU A 9 -18.71 12.88 -5.36
C LEU A 9 -17.90 11.62 -5.66
N LEU A 10 -17.34 11.61 -6.86
CA LEU A 10 -16.46 10.60 -7.41
C LEU A 10 -15.19 10.56 -6.55
N VAL A 11 -15.31 9.97 -5.36
CA VAL A 11 -14.19 9.25 -4.76
C VAL A 11 -13.88 8.19 -5.79
N VAL A 12 -12.83 8.42 -6.57
CA VAL A 12 -12.22 7.41 -7.44
C VAL A 12 -11.55 6.39 -6.52
N ALA A 13 -12.34 5.75 -5.65
CA ALA A 13 -12.07 4.46 -5.08
C ALA A 13 -12.32 3.49 -6.23
N VAL A 14 -11.35 3.43 -7.14
CA VAL A 14 -11.32 2.42 -8.20
C VAL A 14 -10.92 1.12 -7.50
N ILE A 15 -11.90 0.54 -6.81
CA ILE A 15 -11.88 -0.85 -6.36
C ILE A 15 -12.08 -1.66 -7.65
N LEU A 16 -10.97 -2.07 -8.26
CA LEU A 16 -10.98 -3.01 -9.39
C LEU A 16 -10.59 -4.39 -8.88
N GLU A 17 -11.55 -5.29 -8.90
CA GLU A 17 -11.46 -6.68 -8.43
C GLU A 17 -10.53 -7.59 -9.23
N ASN A 18 -9.55 -7.07 -9.97
CA ASN A 18 -8.61 -7.92 -10.70
C ASN A 18 -7.16 -7.46 -10.51
N ALA A 19 -6.43 -8.31 -9.77
CA ALA A 19 -5.00 -8.28 -9.49
C ALA A 19 -4.53 -7.23 -8.47
N GLY A 20 -5.03 -7.26 -7.22
CA GLY A 20 -4.31 -6.89 -5.98
C GLY A 20 -3.70 -5.49 -5.83
N LEU A 21 -3.67 -4.69 -6.90
CA LEU A 21 -2.97 -3.44 -7.09
C LEU A 21 -3.90 -2.31 -6.68
N PHE A 22 -3.53 -1.61 -5.63
CA PHE A 22 -4.26 -0.47 -5.11
C PHE A 22 -3.28 0.68 -4.98
N LEU A 23 -3.55 1.82 -5.61
CA LEU A 23 -2.85 3.08 -5.39
C LEU A 23 -3.79 3.97 -4.59
N ALA A 24 -3.59 4.05 -3.27
CA ALA A 24 -4.34 4.97 -2.42
C ALA A 24 -3.49 6.21 -2.12
N TYR A 25 -3.98 7.39 -2.49
CA TYR A 25 -3.56 8.65 -1.88
C TYR A 25 -4.54 8.92 -0.73
N SER A 26 -4.22 8.52 0.49
CA SER A 26 -5.11 8.81 1.63
C SER A 26 -4.37 9.39 2.82
N LEU A 27 -4.78 10.59 3.23
CA LEU A 27 -4.85 10.96 4.62
C LEU A 27 -6.19 10.42 5.15
N PHE A 28 -6.18 9.83 6.34
CA PHE A 28 -7.35 9.34 7.11
C PHE A 28 -7.78 7.88 6.90
N GLY A 29 -7.49 7.08 7.95
CA GLY A 29 -8.28 5.93 8.41
C GLY A 29 -8.69 4.91 7.36
N ASN A 30 -7.75 4.08 6.92
CA ASN A 30 -8.06 3.01 5.98
C ASN A 30 -7.52 1.66 6.44
N SER A 31 -8.43 0.69 6.54
CA SER A 31 -8.12 -0.74 6.60
C SER A 31 -8.04 -1.26 5.17
N PHE A 32 -6.86 -1.61 4.69
CA PHE A 32 -6.66 -2.13 3.34
C PHE A 32 -6.28 -3.61 3.38
N VAL A 33 -7.06 -4.40 2.64
CA VAL A 33 -6.78 -5.82 2.43
C VAL A 33 -6.72 -6.05 0.93
N ALA A 34 -5.55 -6.36 0.38
CA ALA A 34 -5.46 -6.90 -0.96
C ALA A 34 -6.15 -8.28 -0.96
N ASN A 35 -7.32 -8.37 -1.61
CA ASN A 35 -8.20 -9.56 -1.69
C ASN A 35 -9.04 -9.92 -0.44
N GLY A 36 -9.79 -8.96 0.10
CA GLY A 36 -10.98 -9.26 0.90
C GLY A 36 -10.70 -9.56 2.38
N VAL A 37 -11.54 -8.98 3.23
CA VAL A 37 -11.57 -9.00 4.71
C VAL A 37 -10.90 -10.24 5.34
N TYR A 38 -9.64 -10.11 5.76
CA TYR A 38 -9.04 -11.01 6.75
C TYR A 38 -8.18 -10.21 7.72
N ALA A 39 -8.52 -10.31 9.01
CA ALA A 39 -7.61 -9.99 10.08
C ALA A 39 -6.35 -10.87 9.91
N GLY A 40 -5.19 -10.22 9.91
CA GLY A 40 -3.90 -10.85 9.61
C GLY A 40 -3.67 -12.14 10.39
N TYR A 41 -3.36 -13.19 9.65
CA TYR A 41 -2.52 -14.26 10.17
C TYR A 41 -1.09 -13.96 9.74
N ASN A 42 -0.17 -13.97 10.70
CA ASN A 42 1.29 -13.88 10.54
C ASN A 42 1.88 -15.11 9.82
N ASN A 43 1.09 -15.76 8.97
CA ASN A 43 1.43 -17.01 8.32
C ASN A 43 2.18 -16.70 7.02
N VAL A 44 3.34 -17.32 6.84
CA VAL A 44 4.14 -17.27 5.60
C VAL A 44 3.35 -17.71 4.37
N ASN A 45 2.36 -18.57 4.55
CA ASN A 45 1.51 -19.10 3.49
C ASN A 45 0.34 -18.18 3.11
N ASN A 46 0.18 -17.04 3.79
CA ASN A 46 -0.84 -16.06 3.39
C ASN A 46 -0.50 -15.55 1.98
N PRO A 47 -1.42 -15.63 1.00
CA PRO A 47 -1.12 -15.23 -0.38
C PRO A 47 -0.82 -13.74 -0.53
N SER A 48 -1.32 -12.89 0.37
CA SER A 48 -1.27 -11.43 0.24
C SER A 48 -0.64 -10.75 1.45
N TYR A 49 -0.10 -9.55 1.22
CA TYR A 49 0.18 -8.58 2.27
C TYR A 49 -1.09 -7.81 2.66
N THR A 50 -1.15 -7.33 3.90
CA THR A 50 -2.23 -6.50 4.42
C THR A 50 -1.67 -5.26 5.12
N MET A 51 -2.42 -4.16 5.07
CA MET A 51 -2.04 -2.90 5.70
C MET A 51 -3.28 -2.26 6.32
N ASN A 52 -3.23 -1.95 7.61
CA ASN A 52 -4.26 -1.21 8.29
C ASN A 52 -3.67 0.08 8.83
N SER A 53 -4.35 1.19 8.63
CA SER A 53 -3.90 2.48 9.09
C SER A 53 -5.03 3.24 9.76
N ASN A 54 -4.75 3.81 10.93
CA ASN A 54 -5.70 4.67 11.65
C ASN A 54 -5.02 5.95 12.12
N SER A 55 -5.62 7.09 11.77
CA SER A 55 -5.16 8.42 12.19
C SER A 55 -5.99 8.88 13.38
N TYR A 56 -5.36 9.47 14.39
CA TYR A 56 -6.06 10.07 15.52
C TYR A 56 -5.24 11.22 16.12
N TRP A 57 -5.92 12.08 16.89
CA TRP A 57 -5.27 13.19 17.57
C TRP A 57 -4.97 12.80 19.02
N THR A 58 -3.74 13.03 19.47
CA THR A 58 -3.31 12.87 20.86
C THR A 58 -2.44 14.05 21.26
N ASP A 59 -2.72 14.64 22.43
CA ASP A 59 -1.94 15.77 22.99
C ASP A 59 -1.71 16.94 22.02
N GLY A 60 -2.69 17.24 21.17
CA GLY A 60 -2.61 18.33 20.18
C GLY A 60 -1.82 17.98 18.90
N HIS A 61 -1.32 16.75 18.77
CA HIS A 61 -0.60 16.27 17.60
C HIS A 61 -1.38 15.18 16.87
N CYS A 62 -1.32 15.18 15.53
CA CYS A 62 -1.88 14.11 14.72
C CYS A 62 -0.89 12.94 14.67
N VAL A 63 -1.36 11.75 14.99
CA VAL A 63 -0.60 10.50 14.96
C VAL A 63 -1.29 9.50 14.06
N GLN A 64 -0.49 8.71 13.37
CA GLN A 64 -0.92 7.58 12.57
C GLN A 64 -0.34 6.29 13.13
N ASP A 65 -1.23 5.35 13.41
CA ASP A 65 -0.86 3.95 13.61
C ASP A 65 -0.98 3.23 12.26
N ILE A 66 0.10 2.58 11.83
CA ILE A 66 0.16 1.71 10.66
C ILE A 66 0.45 0.30 11.15
N ARG A 67 -0.32 -0.69 10.70
CA ARG A 67 -0.12 -2.11 10.97
C ARG A 67 0.04 -2.82 9.65
N VAL A 68 1.07 -3.63 9.52
CA VAL A 68 1.32 -4.44 8.33
C VAL A 68 1.33 -5.91 8.69
N GLY A 69 0.86 -6.75 7.78
CA GLY A 69 0.76 -8.17 8.02
C GLY A 69 0.75 -9.00 6.73
N GLY A 70 0.76 -10.32 6.91
CA GLY A 70 0.71 -11.28 5.80
C GLY A 70 2.10 -11.71 5.34
N ARG A 71 2.15 -12.86 4.64
CA ARG A 71 3.37 -13.51 4.16
C ARG A 71 4.47 -13.62 5.24
N GLY A 72 4.07 -13.91 6.48
CA GLY A 72 4.99 -14.04 7.62
C GLY A 72 5.38 -12.73 8.31
N VAL A 73 5.00 -11.57 7.76
CA VAL A 73 5.22 -10.26 8.38
C VAL A 73 4.10 -9.96 9.39
N SER A 74 4.46 -9.29 10.49
CA SER A 74 3.52 -8.76 11.49
C SER A 74 4.18 -7.62 12.25
N ASP A 75 3.81 -6.38 11.95
CA ASP A 75 4.43 -5.22 12.59
C ASP A 75 3.47 -4.03 12.72
N SER A 76 3.83 -3.10 13.61
CA SER A 76 3.09 -1.86 13.82
C SER A 76 4.02 -0.67 14.04
N PHE A 77 3.69 0.44 13.40
CA PHE A 77 4.43 1.69 13.42
C PHE A 77 3.52 2.82 13.88
N ARG A 78 4.03 3.69 14.74
CA ARG A 78 3.33 4.89 15.22
C ARG A 78 4.14 6.11 14.81
N LEU A 79 3.58 6.94 13.93
CA LEU A 79 4.28 8.05 13.31
C LEU A 79 3.46 9.34 13.36
N PRO A 80 4.09 10.52 13.44
CA PRO A 80 3.43 11.79 13.18
C PRO A 80 2.81 11.84 11.77
N CYS A 81 1.60 12.41 11.65
CA CYS A 81 0.88 12.45 10.36
C CYS A 81 1.59 13.25 9.26
N ASP A 82 2.42 14.22 9.60
CA ASP A 82 3.18 15.04 8.65
C ASP A 82 4.25 14.22 7.90
N ARG A 83 4.90 13.25 8.58
CA ARG A 83 5.90 12.34 7.98
C ARG A 83 5.34 11.44 6.88
N ILE A 84 4.03 11.27 6.85
CA ILE A 84 3.32 10.32 6.00
C ILE A 84 2.21 10.99 5.17
N SER A 85 2.30 12.31 5.00
CA SER A 85 1.24 13.11 4.36
C SER A 85 0.97 12.76 2.90
N ASN A 86 1.94 12.13 2.22
CA ASN A 86 1.85 11.69 0.83
C ASN A 86 2.10 10.17 0.68
N MET A 87 1.57 9.36 1.61
CA MET A 87 1.72 7.91 1.51
C MET A 87 1.20 7.38 0.18
N ASN A 88 2.09 6.73 -0.58
CA ASN A 88 1.69 5.80 -1.60
C ASN A 88 1.65 4.41 -0.96
N THR A 89 0.49 3.80 -0.97
CA THR A 89 0.38 2.37 -0.69
C THR A 89 0.34 1.66 -2.03
N LEU A 90 1.22 0.67 -2.21
CA LEU A 90 1.19 -0.29 -3.30
C LEU A 90 1.22 -1.67 -2.68
N THR A 91 0.18 -2.44 -2.88
CA THR A 91 0.18 -3.86 -2.56
C THR A 91 0.03 -4.63 -3.86
N THR A 92 0.78 -5.72 -4.00
CA THR A 92 0.61 -6.73 -5.03
C THR A 92 0.52 -8.10 -4.36
N ASP A 93 0.36 -9.15 -5.14
CA ASP A 93 0.46 -10.53 -4.66
C ASP A 93 1.89 -10.91 -4.21
N THR A 94 2.90 -10.20 -4.70
CA THR A 94 4.31 -10.50 -4.43
C THR A 94 5.05 -9.43 -3.63
N ALA A 95 4.51 -8.22 -3.53
CA ALA A 95 5.18 -7.10 -2.88
C ALA A 95 4.22 -6.16 -2.14
N MET A 96 4.74 -5.46 -1.14
CA MET A 96 4.07 -4.38 -0.44
C MET A 96 5.04 -3.22 -0.32
N MET A 97 4.56 -2.02 -0.64
CA MET A 97 5.19 -0.74 -0.39
C MET A 97 4.19 0.16 0.33
N VAL A 98 4.59 0.80 1.43
CA VAL A 98 3.74 1.71 2.20
C VAL A 98 4.55 2.94 2.58
N GLY A 99 4.26 4.08 1.95
CA GLY A 99 4.85 5.38 2.28
C GLY A 99 5.67 6.03 1.17
N ASP A 100 6.61 6.88 1.56
CA ASP A 100 7.52 7.63 0.70
C ASP A 100 8.96 7.33 1.14
N PRO A 101 9.82 6.77 0.26
CA PRO A 101 11.21 6.45 0.61
C PRO A 101 12.04 7.65 1.07
N SER A 102 11.62 8.88 0.78
CA SER A 102 12.30 10.10 1.23
C SER A 102 11.98 10.51 2.67
N SER A 103 10.94 9.93 3.29
CA SER A 103 10.57 10.20 4.69
C SER A 103 10.42 8.92 5.51
N PHE A 104 9.43 8.11 5.17
CA PHE A 104 9.13 6.83 5.79
C PHE A 104 8.53 5.90 4.75
N CYS A 105 9.15 4.75 4.52
CA CYS A 105 8.64 3.73 3.62
C CYS A 105 8.83 2.33 4.21
N LEU A 106 7.78 1.52 4.11
CA LEU A 106 7.85 0.08 4.37
C LEU A 106 7.90 -0.64 3.03
N PHE A 107 8.80 -1.60 2.89
CA PHE A 107 8.91 -2.43 1.69
C PHE A 107 9.07 -3.90 2.04
N SER A 108 8.32 -4.77 1.38
CA SER A 108 8.47 -6.23 1.49
C SER A 108 8.18 -6.87 0.15
N ASP A 109 9.14 -7.60 -0.41
CA ASP A 109 9.00 -8.43 -1.62
C ASP A 109 9.27 -9.91 -1.34
N THR A 110 9.67 -10.22 -0.09
CA THR A 110 10.14 -11.53 0.33
C THR A 110 9.41 -11.95 1.61
N PRO A 111 8.90 -13.20 1.71
CA PRO A 111 8.22 -13.67 2.90
C PRO A 111 9.05 -13.51 4.18
N SER A 112 8.39 -13.24 5.30
CA SER A 112 9.01 -13.06 6.62
C SER A 112 10.04 -11.93 6.71
N THR A 113 10.08 -11.01 5.75
CA THR A 113 11.00 -9.88 5.78
C THR A 113 10.28 -8.56 5.53
N LEU A 114 10.71 -7.50 6.20
CA LEU A 114 10.24 -6.14 6.01
C LEU A 114 11.43 -5.20 6.05
N VAL A 115 11.63 -4.39 5.02
CA VAL A 115 12.57 -3.28 5.07
C VAL A 115 11.81 -2.03 5.50
N VAL A 116 12.34 -1.38 6.54
CA VAL A 116 11.89 -0.09 7.03
C VAL A 116 12.91 0.95 6.57
N VAL A 117 12.45 1.89 5.75
CA VAL A 117 13.24 3.05 5.29
C VAL A 117 12.79 4.25 6.11
N GLU A 118 13.70 4.83 6.86
CA GLU A 118 13.47 6.00 7.72
C GLU A 118 14.58 7.03 7.50
N ASP A 119 14.22 8.23 7.07
CA ASP A 119 15.14 9.35 6.88
C ASP A 119 16.39 9.01 6.02
N GLY A 120 16.22 8.11 5.05
CA GLY A 120 17.27 7.64 4.14
C GLY A 120 18.05 6.42 4.62
N GLU A 121 17.83 5.95 5.84
CA GLU A 121 18.43 4.73 6.39
C GLU A 121 17.51 3.52 6.18
N CYS A 122 18.07 2.37 5.83
CA CYS A 122 17.30 1.13 5.67
C CYS A 122 17.61 0.13 6.78
N THR A 123 16.57 -0.38 7.44
CA THR A 123 16.66 -1.50 8.40
C THR A 123 15.84 -2.68 7.89
N MET A 124 16.46 -3.85 7.77
CA MET A 124 15.76 -5.09 7.47
C MET A 124 15.31 -5.76 8.76
N ARG A 125 14.02 -6.11 8.83
CA ARG A 125 13.41 -6.90 9.88
C ARG A 125 13.07 -8.29 9.36
N THR A 126 13.41 -9.33 10.12
CA THR A 126 13.06 -10.71 9.83
C THR A 126 12.14 -11.26 10.91
N TYR A 127 11.03 -11.87 10.50
CA TYR A 127 9.98 -12.37 11.40
C TYR A 127 10.02 -13.89 11.44
N THR A 128 10.21 -14.44 12.63
CA THR A 128 10.17 -15.88 12.87
C THR A 128 9.01 -16.20 13.79
N THR A 129 8.02 -16.93 13.30
CA THR A 129 6.88 -17.41 14.10
C THR A 129 7.16 -18.83 14.56
N ASN A 130 7.21 -19.06 15.88
CA ASN A 130 7.35 -20.40 16.44
C ASN A 130 6.02 -21.19 16.36
N THR A 131 6.07 -22.47 16.68
CA THR A 131 4.89 -23.36 16.67
C THR A 131 3.81 -22.96 17.67
N ASP A 132 4.17 -22.18 18.69
CA ASP A 132 3.25 -21.68 19.72
C ASP A 132 2.59 -20.36 19.29
N GLY A 133 2.92 -19.84 18.10
CA GLY A 133 2.35 -18.62 17.53
C GLY A 133 3.05 -17.34 17.98
N GLU A 134 4.11 -17.42 18.77
CA GLU A 134 4.92 -16.25 19.14
C GLU A 134 5.81 -15.85 17.96
N THR A 135 5.85 -14.55 17.66
CA THR A 135 6.67 -13.99 16.59
C THR A 135 7.86 -13.27 17.20
N THR A 136 9.08 -13.68 16.85
CA THR A 136 10.31 -12.93 17.15
C THR A 136 10.71 -12.08 15.96
N ILE A 137 11.29 -10.91 16.22
CA ILE A 137 11.71 -9.95 15.21
C ILE A 137 13.20 -9.70 15.38
N ASP A 138 13.99 -10.04 14.37
CA ASP A 138 15.40 -9.68 14.29
C ASP A 138 15.56 -8.46 13.38
N SER A 139 16.30 -7.45 13.82
CA SER A 139 16.50 -6.20 13.06
C SER A 139 17.98 -5.99 12.74
N TYR A 140 18.26 -5.69 11.47
CA TYR A 140 19.61 -5.51 10.96
C TYR A 140 19.69 -4.23 10.12
N PRO A 141 20.58 -3.28 10.45
CA PRO A 141 20.81 -2.13 9.58
C PRO A 141 21.45 -2.62 8.27
N LEU A 142 20.94 -2.14 7.14
CA LEU A 142 21.51 -2.44 5.83
C LEU A 142 22.69 -1.52 5.56
N THR A 143 23.67 -2.01 4.81
CA THR A 143 24.73 -1.17 4.24
C THR A 143 24.17 -0.24 3.17
N ASP A 144 24.91 0.83 2.83
CA ASP A 144 24.49 1.79 1.79
C ASP A 144 24.20 1.12 0.43
N ASP A 145 25.00 0.11 0.06
CA ASP A 145 24.81 -0.66 -1.19
C ASP A 145 23.53 -1.52 -1.14
N GLU A 146 23.26 -2.16 -0.01
CA GLU A 146 22.03 -2.92 0.20
C GLU A 146 20.80 -2.01 0.22
N CYS A 147 20.88 -0.87 0.92
CA CYS A 147 19.81 0.13 0.96
C CYS A 147 19.54 0.71 -0.44
N SER A 148 20.59 1.04 -1.20
CA SER A 148 20.46 1.53 -2.58
C SER A 148 19.75 0.52 -3.49
N LYS A 149 20.04 -0.78 -3.33
CA LYS A 149 19.34 -1.85 -4.05
C LYS A 149 17.87 -1.94 -3.66
N VAL A 150 17.53 -1.78 -2.38
CA VAL A 150 16.14 -1.73 -1.91
C VAL A 150 15.41 -0.53 -2.52
N LEU A 151 16.01 0.65 -2.47
CA LEU A 151 15.43 1.87 -3.04
C LEU A 151 15.20 1.75 -4.55
N GLN A 152 16.12 1.12 -5.28
CA GLN A 152 15.93 0.83 -6.70
C GLN A 152 14.74 -0.12 -6.93
N ARG A 153 14.60 -1.21 -6.16
CA ARG A 153 13.45 -2.12 -6.27
C ARG A 153 12.13 -1.42 -5.99
N ILE A 154 12.10 -0.52 -5.00
CA ILE A 154 10.93 0.30 -4.70
C ILE A 154 10.56 1.14 -5.92
N ALA A 155 11.53 1.83 -6.54
CA ALA A 155 11.32 2.62 -7.74
C ALA A 155 10.82 1.77 -8.92
N ASP A 156 11.39 0.58 -9.12
CA ASP A 156 10.99 -0.34 -10.19
C ASP A 156 9.52 -0.81 -10.02
N GLU A 157 9.10 -1.17 -8.81
CA GLU A 157 7.70 -1.55 -8.53
C GLU A 157 6.73 -0.36 -8.67
N GLN A 158 7.16 0.86 -8.29
CA GLN A 158 6.39 2.08 -8.55
C GLN A 158 6.20 2.33 -10.05
N GLU A 159 7.26 2.24 -10.85
CA GLU A 159 7.21 2.42 -12.31
C GLU A 159 6.31 1.38 -12.96
N LYS A 160 6.48 0.10 -12.58
CA LYS A 160 5.64 -1.01 -13.06
C LYS A 160 4.17 -0.78 -12.75
N ASN A 161 3.84 -0.34 -11.53
CA ASN A 161 2.46 -0.03 -11.16
C ASN A 161 1.92 1.19 -11.95
N GLN A 162 2.69 2.26 -12.09
CA GLN A 162 2.29 3.43 -12.89
C GLN A 162 2.01 3.04 -14.35
N LYS A 163 2.88 2.23 -14.95
CA LYS A 163 2.70 1.69 -16.30
C LYS A 163 1.43 0.85 -16.41
N TYR A 164 1.21 -0.07 -15.47
CA TYR A 164 -0.01 -0.87 -15.42
C TYR A 164 -1.27 -0.01 -15.42
N TRP A 165 -1.34 1.00 -14.54
CA TRP A 165 -2.50 1.90 -14.45
C TRP A 165 -2.70 2.73 -15.71
N LYS A 166 -1.60 3.19 -16.32
CA LYS A 166 -1.64 3.89 -17.60
C LYS A 166 -2.24 2.99 -18.69
N ASP A 167 -1.70 1.80 -18.89
CA ASP A 167 -2.14 0.85 -19.92
C ASP A 167 -3.59 0.40 -19.67
N TRP A 168 -3.97 0.16 -18.42
CA TRP A 168 -5.34 -0.15 -18.04
C TRP A 168 -6.30 1.00 -18.38
N SER A 169 -5.94 2.23 -18.02
CA SER A 169 -6.77 3.42 -18.28
C SER A 169 -7.00 3.64 -19.78
N GLU A 170 -5.94 3.51 -20.59
CA GLU A 170 -6.02 3.62 -22.04
C GLU A 170 -6.94 2.54 -22.63
N ASN A 171 -6.79 1.28 -22.19
CA ASN A 171 -7.64 0.17 -22.61
C ASN A 171 -9.11 0.36 -22.21
N PHE A 172 -9.37 0.82 -20.99
CA PHE A 172 -10.71 1.11 -20.49
C PHE A 172 -11.39 2.20 -21.33
N PHE A 173 -10.73 3.33 -21.55
CA PHE A 173 -11.29 4.42 -22.36
C PHE A 173 -11.45 4.03 -23.83
N ASN A 174 -10.53 3.25 -24.40
CA ASN A 174 -10.68 2.72 -25.75
C ASN A 174 -11.88 1.77 -25.86
N THR A 175 -12.14 0.96 -24.84
CA THR A 175 -13.31 0.07 -24.77
C THR A 175 -14.60 0.87 -24.66
N LEU A 176 -14.65 1.89 -23.80
CA LEU A 176 -15.81 2.78 -23.69
C LEU A 176 -16.10 3.52 -25.01
N ARG A 177 -15.08 4.05 -25.69
CA ARG A 177 -15.25 4.73 -26.99
C ARG A 177 -15.80 3.81 -28.09
N ARG A 178 -15.51 2.51 -28.01
CA ARG A 178 -16.06 1.51 -28.96
C ARG A 178 -17.50 1.12 -28.62
N ALA A 179 -17.82 1.06 -27.33
CA ALA A 179 -19.13 0.61 -26.84
C ALA A 179 -20.19 1.73 -26.83
N PHE A 180 -19.78 2.99 -26.68
CA PHE A 180 -20.67 4.13 -26.58
C PHE A 180 -20.40 5.17 -27.68
N PRO A 181 -21.44 5.83 -28.20
CA PRO A 181 -21.27 6.91 -29.17
C PRO A 181 -20.47 8.07 -28.56
N PRO A 182 -19.79 8.88 -29.40
CA PRO A 182 -19.07 10.07 -28.93
C PRO A 182 -19.99 10.98 -28.10
N GLY A 183 -19.54 11.35 -26.89
CA GLY A 183 -20.26 12.23 -25.97
C GLY A 183 -21.03 11.55 -24.83
N PHE A 184 -20.88 10.25 -24.62
CA PHE A 184 -21.43 9.53 -23.46
C PHE A 184 -20.34 8.67 -22.77
N PRO A 185 -20.24 8.58 -21.42
CA PRO A 185 -20.98 9.35 -20.41
C PRO A 185 -20.30 10.69 -20.04
N PHE A 186 -19.10 10.96 -20.57
CA PHE A 186 -18.30 12.12 -20.21
C PHE A 186 -18.43 13.21 -21.28
N ASN A 187 -19.58 13.88 -21.31
CA ASN A 187 -19.68 15.16 -21.99
C ASN A 187 -19.14 16.26 -21.07
N ARG A 188 -18.01 16.85 -21.48
CA ARG A 188 -17.75 18.28 -21.34
C ARG A 188 -17.28 18.81 -22.69
#